data_AF-A0AAV3VWZ4-F1
#
_entry.id   AF-A0AAV3VWZ4-F1
#
_cell.length_a   1.000
_cell.length_b   1.000
_cell.length_c   1.000
_cell.angle_alpha   90.00
_cell.angle_beta   90.00
_cell.angle_gamma   90.00
#
_symmetry.space_group_name_H-M   'P 1'
#
loop_
_entity.id
_entity.type
_entity.pdbx_description
1 polymer ?
#
loop_
_entity_poly.entity_id
_entity_poly.type
_entity_poly.pdbx_seq_one_letter_code
_entity_poly.pdbx_strand_id
1 'polypeptide(L)'
;MLVYRKTTHIFLENNIYNFIGSDAHDIDNRTTGIRKAINTLDNNNNEIINKNIFEESSEKLINNEVINFVGKKVKIKKSIFSFFKTKTK
;
A
#
# COMPACT_ATOMS: atom_id res chain seq x y z
N MET A 1 -8.04 -7.31 -12.74
CA MET A 1 -8.34 -6.84 -11.37
C MET A 1 -7.49 -7.50 -10.26
N LEU A 2 -6.98 -8.73 -10.42
CA LEU A 2 -6.20 -9.45 -9.37
C LEU A 2 -4.78 -8.91 -9.13
N VAL A 3 -4.13 -8.30 -10.12
CA VAL A 3 -2.75 -7.79 -10.02
C VAL A 3 -2.62 -6.66 -8.99
N TYR A 4 -3.55 -5.70 -9.01
CA TYR A 4 -3.55 -4.57 -8.08
C TYR A 4 -3.68 -5.02 -6.63
N ARG A 5 -4.51 -6.03 -6.35
CA ARG A 5 -4.69 -6.57 -5.00
C ARG A 5 -3.40 -7.17 -4.45
N LYS A 6 -2.68 -7.96 -5.27
CA LYS A 6 -1.42 -8.61 -4.85
C LYS A 6 -0.29 -7.62 -4.62
N THR A 7 -0.13 -6.63 -5.50
CA THR A 7 0.91 -5.60 -5.34
C THR A 7 0.61 -4.70 -4.15
N THR A 8 -0.65 -4.27 -3.99
CA THR A 8 -1.09 -3.46 -2.86
C THR A 8 -0.80 -4.16 -1.54
N HIS A 9 -1.14 -5.44 -1.45
CA HIS A 9 -0.86 -6.24 -0.28
C HIS A 9 0.64 -6.31 0.06
N ILE A 10 1.52 -6.59 -0.91
CA ILE A 10 2.98 -6.57 -0.68
C ILE A 10 3.44 -5.21 -0.13
N PHE A 11 2.90 -4.12 -0.64
CA PHE A 11 3.27 -2.78 -0.20
C PHE A 11 2.72 -2.44 1.19
N LEU A 12 1.52 -2.91 1.53
CA LEU A 12 0.93 -2.79 2.86
C LEU A 12 1.75 -3.57 3.89
N GLU A 13 2.13 -4.82 3.62
CA GLU A 13 2.98 -5.62 4.51
C GLU A 13 4.38 -5.01 4.73
N ASN A 14 4.87 -4.25 3.76
CA ASN A 14 6.18 -3.61 3.82
C ASN A 14 6.12 -2.14 4.24
N ASN A 15 4.98 -1.64 4.73
CA ASN A 15 4.78 -0.25 5.17
C ASN A 15 5.26 0.79 4.14
N ILE A 16 5.05 0.51 2.85
CA ILE A 16 5.48 1.41 1.77
C ILE A 16 4.64 2.69 1.73
N TYR A 17 3.41 2.64 2.21
CA TYR A 17 2.47 3.75 2.17
C TYR A 17 2.24 4.35 3.55
N ASN A 18 2.34 5.67 3.64
CA ASN A 18 1.94 6.46 4.81
C ASN A 18 0.48 6.92 4.75
N PHE A 19 -0.15 6.89 3.56
CA PHE A 19 -1.48 7.45 3.36
C PHE A 19 -2.37 6.53 2.53
N ILE A 20 -3.67 6.64 2.78
CA ILE A 20 -4.72 6.12 1.92
C ILE A 20 -5.64 7.28 1.53
N GLY A 21 -5.85 7.46 0.23
CA GLY A 21 -6.75 8.46 -0.32
C GLY A 21 -7.87 7.79 -1.11
N SER A 22 -9.03 8.43 -1.13
CA SER A 22 -10.18 7.93 -1.88
C SER A 22 -10.02 8.09 -3.38
N ASP A 23 -9.29 9.14 -3.78
CA ASP A 23 -9.25 9.61 -5.17
C ASP A 23 -10.67 9.79 -5.75
N ALA A 24 -11.59 10.23 -4.90
CA ALA A 24 -13.01 10.40 -5.23
C ALA A 24 -13.23 11.62 -6.13
N HIS A 25 -14.11 11.47 -7.11
CA HIS A 25 -14.48 12.52 -8.07
C HIS A 25 -15.99 12.76 -8.13
N ASP A 26 -16.79 11.76 -7.77
CA ASP A 26 -18.26 11.84 -7.75
C ASP A 26 -18.86 10.89 -6.69
N ILE A 27 -20.19 10.84 -6.62
CA ILE A 27 -20.93 9.98 -5.67
C ILE A 27 -21.41 8.66 -6.28
N ASP A 28 -21.25 8.46 -7.59
CA ASP A 28 -21.81 7.32 -8.32
C ASP A 28 -20.75 6.32 -8.81
N ASN A 29 -19.59 6.81 -9.26
CA ASN A 29 -18.52 6.03 -9.87
C ASN A 29 -17.26 5.99 -9.00
N ARG A 30 -16.64 7.14 -8.75
CA ARG A 30 -15.40 7.29 -7.98
C ARG A 30 -15.73 7.92 -6.64
N THR A 31 -16.23 7.08 -5.75
CA THR A 31 -16.69 7.46 -4.41
C THR A 31 -15.60 7.34 -3.36
N THR A 32 -15.86 7.81 -2.13
CA THR A 32 -14.82 7.91 -1.09
C THR A 32 -14.24 6.55 -0.66
N GLY A 33 -15.06 5.52 -0.46
CA GLY A 33 -14.62 4.15 -0.19
C GLY A 33 -13.74 3.90 1.06
N ILE A 34 -13.33 4.94 1.81
CA ILE A 34 -12.33 4.86 2.89
C ILE A 34 -12.76 3.90 4.01
N ARG A 35 -14.02 3.98 4.47
CA ARG A 35 -14.53 3.09 5.52
C ARG A 35 -14.43 1.62 5.13
N LYS A 36 -14.74 1.31 3.86
CA LYS A 36 -14.64 -0.06 3.33
C LYS A 36 -13.18 -0.51 3.26
N ALA A 37 -12.27 0.39 2.89
CA ALA A 37 -10.84 0.09 2.89
C ALA A 37 -10.33 -0.23 4.31
N ILE A 38 -10.65 0.61 5.32
CA ILE A 38 -10.26 0.37 6.72
C ILE A 38 -10.81 -0.98 7.22
N ASN A 39 -12.10 -1.24 7.01
CA ASN A 39 -12.70 -2.53 7.41
C ASN A 39 -12.05 -3.74 6.71
N THR A 40 -11.52 -3.56 5.50
CA THR A 40 -10.80 -4.62 4.80
C THR A 40 -9.43 -4.86 5.42
N LEU A 41 -8.75 -3.80 5.91
CA LEU A 41 -7.49 -3.91 6.63
C LEU A 41 -7.66 -4.67 7.95
N ASP A 42 -8.77 -4.43 8.65
CA ASP A 42 -9.08 -5.05 9.95
C ASP A 42 -9.36 -6.55 9.87
N ASN A 43 -9.84 -7.05 8.73
CA ASN A 43 -10.30 -8.44 8.57
C ASN A 43 -9.27 -9.39 7.92
N ASN A 44 -7.99 -8.97 7.76
CA ASN A 44 -6.98 -9.76 7.03
C ASN A 44 -6.36 -10.92 7.83
N ASN A 45 -7.17 -11.84 8.38
CA ASN A 45 -6.80 -13.23 8.71
C ASN A 45 -5.33 -13.47 9.17
N ASN A 46 -4.90 -12.82 10.26
CA ASN A 46 -3.57 -12.96 10.90
C ASN A 46 -2.38 -12.29 10.20
N GLU A 47 -2.58 -11.45 9.19
CA GLU A 47 -1.53 -10.62 8.59
C GLU A 47 -1.35 -9.31 9.37
N ILE A 48 -0.11 -9.01 9.73
CA ILE A 48 0.22 -7.79 10.49
C ILE A 48 0.35 -6.63 9.49
N ILE A 49 -0.78 -6.01 9.14
CA ILE A 49 -0.78 -4.73 8.43
C ILE A 49 -0.80 -3.59 9.46
N ASN A 50 0.17 -2.69 9.39
CA ASN A 50 0.23 -1.51 10.25
C ASN A 50 -0.77 -0.44 9.79
N LYS A 51 -2.05 -0.59 10.14
CA LYS A 51 -3.10 0.38 9.76
C LYS A 51 -2.93 1.76 10.44
N ASN A 52 -2.30 1.81 11.61
CA ASN A 52 -2.13 3.03 12.39
C ASN A 52 -1.29 4.07 11.64
N ILE A 53 -0.40 3.63 10.74
CA ILE A 53 0.42 4.53 9.92
C ILE A 53 -0.44 5.53 9.13
N PHE A 54 -1.63 5.13 8.70
CA PHE A 54 -2.52 5.99 7.90
C PHE A 54 -3.12 7.11 8.73
N GLU A 55 -3.55 6.80 9.95
CA GLU A 55 -4.15 7.78 10.86
C GLU A 55 -3.07 8.71 11.43
N GLU A 56 -1.98 8.15 11.95
CA GLU A 56 -0.85 8.92 12.52
C GLU A 56 -0.19 9.83 11.47
N SER A 57 0.01 9.36 10.25
CA SER A 57 0.60 10.20 9.19
C SER A 57 -0.37 11.30 8.77
N SER A 58 -1.68 11.04 8.77
CA SER A 58 -2.69 12.04 8.42
C SER A 58 -2.79 13.15 9.47
N GLU A 59 -2.74 12.80 10.75
CA GLU A 59 -2.68 13.76 11.85
C GLU A 59 -1.43 14.65 11.75
N LYS A 60 -0.26 14.03 11.55
CA LYS A 60 1.00 14.76 11.33
C LYS A 60 0.95 15.68 10.12
N LEU A 61 0.36 15.23 9.02
CA LEU A 61 0.21 16.05 7.80
C LEU A 61 -0.62 17.31 8.08
N ILE A 62 -1.73 17.17 8.82
CA ILE A 62 -2.61 18.29 9.19
C ILE A 62 -1.87 19.28 10.10
N ASN A 63 -1.03 18.78 11.00
CA ASN A 63 -0.27 19.58 11.96
C ASN A 63 1.05 20.14 11.40
N ASN A 64 1.33 19.95 10.10
CA ASN A 64 2.60 20.34 9.48
C ASN A 64 3.84 19.75 10.18
N GLU A 65 3.70 18.51 10.66
CA GLU A 65 4.76 17.75 11.33
C GLU A 65 5.51 16.84 10.36
N VAL A 66 6.73 16.44 10.74
CA VAL A 66 7.55 15.52 9.95
C VAL A 66 6.95 14.11 9.98
N ILE A 67 6.70 13.56 8.80
CA ILE A 67 6.25 12.18 8.62
C ILE A 67 7.46 11.31 8.28
N ASN A 68 7.82 10.40 9.17
CA ASN A 68 8.93 9.47 8.95
C ASN A 68 8.49 8.29 8.07
N PHE A 69 9.32 7.95 7.09
CA PHE A 69 9.15 6.73 6.30
C PHE A 69 9.64 5.51 7.09
N VAL A 70 8.76 4.54 7.33
CA VAL A 70 9.06 3.30 8.09
C VAL A 70 8.98 2.04 7.21
N GLY A 71 8.96 2.24 5.89
CA GLY A 71 8.85 1.15 4.93
C GLY A 71 10.10 0.27 4.84
N LYS A 72 9.88 -0.99 4.49
CA LYS A 72 10.92 -1.99 4.28
C LYS A 72 11.12 -2.22 2.79
N LYS A 73 12.36 -2.52 2.39
CA LYS A 73 12.67 -2.87 1.00
C LYS A 73 11.92 -4.13 0.57
N VAL A 74 11.08 -4.00 -0.47
CA VAL A 74 10.38 -5.13 -1.08
C VAL A 74 11.38 -6.05 -1.78
N LYS A 75 11.34 -7.35 -1.45
CA LYS A 75 12.21 -8.35 -2.09
C LYS A 75 11.78 -8.55 -3.54
N ILE A 76 12.74 -8.40 -4.47
CA ILE A 76 12.52 -8.70 -5.88
C ILE A 76 12.33 -10.21 -6.04
N LYS A 77 11.19 -10.63 -6.60
CA LYS A 77 11.02 -12.02 -7.03
C LYS A 77 11.85 -12.22 -8.30
N LYS A 78 12.95 -12.96 -8.21
CA LYS A 78 13.72 -13.38 -9.38
C LYS A 78 12.85 -14.35 -10.19
N SER A 79 12.56 -14.00 -11.44
CA SER A 79 11.96 -14.95 -12.38
C SER A 79 12.96 -16.06 -12.66
N ILE A 80 12.50 -17.31 -12.74
CA ILE A 80 13.31 -18.45 -13.19
C ILE A 80 13.92 -18.25 -14.58
N PHE A 81 13.38 -17.31 -15.38
CA PHE A 81 13.93 -16.92 -16.68
C PHE A 81 14.93 -15.76 -16.64
N SER A 82 15.26 -15.24 -15.44
CA SER A 82 16.25 -14.16 -15.31
C SER A 82 17.66 -14.56 -15.74
N PHE A 83 17.95 -15.87 -15.76
CA PHE A 83 19.20 -16.43 -16.29
C PHE A 83 19.32 -16.37 -17.82
N PHE A 84 18.22 -16.24 -18.57
CA PHE A 84 18.25 -16.12 -20.03
C PHE A 84 18.41 -14.67 -20.52
N LYS A 85 18.47 -13.69 -19.62
CA LYS A 85 18.90 -12.31 -19.95
C LYS A 85 20.43 -12.21 -19.90
N THR A 86 21.12 -13.06 -20.67
CA THR A 86 22.55 -12.91 -20.92
C THR A 86 22.76 -11.91 -22.06
N LYS A 87 23.30 -10.74 -21.67
CA LYS A 87 24.01 -9.72 -22.46
C LYS A 87 23.95 -9.89 -23.98
N THR A 88 23.03 -9.17 -24.64
CA THR A 88 23.28 -8.73 -26.02
C THR A 88 24.40 -7.69 -25.95
N LYS A 89 25.49 -7.96 -26.66
CA LYS A 89 26.67 -7.10 -26.78
C LYS A 89 26.36 -5.89 -27.63
#